data_AF-A0A2V5N292-F1
#
_entry.id   AF-A0A2V5N292-F1
#
_cell.length_a   1.000
_cell.length_b   1.000
_cell.length_c   1.000
_cell.angle_alpha   90.00
_cell.angle_beta   90.00
_cell.angle_gamma   90.00
#
_symmetry.space_group_name_H-M   'P 1'
#
loop_
_entity.id
_entity.type
_entity.pdbx_description
1 polymer ?
#
loop_
_entity_poly.entity_id
_entity_poly.type
_entity_poly.pdbx_seq_one_letter_code
_entity_poly.pdbx_strand_id
1 'polypeptide(L)'
;SMAWVEYRQGKFEQALENLKRAVQNLPREDPVVFDHLGDTYSKLNRMSQAIEAWQKAHTLDPSNKALAAKIDSHKTKVSKTQPAGAKP
;
A
#
# COMPACT_ATOMS: atom_id res chain seq x y z
N SER A 1 -1.65 -9.36 13.06
CA SER A 1 -1.12 -10.19 11.96
C SER A 1 0.41 -10.20 12.00
N MET A 2 1.04 -11.33 11.67
CA MET A 2 2.50 -11.50 11.68
C MET A 2 3.21 -10.44 10.82
N ALA A 3 2.64 -10.15 9.65
CA ALA A 3 3.17 -9.12 8.75
C ALA A 3 3.25 -7.71 9.37
N TRP A 4 2.32 -7.34 10.26
CA TRP A 4 2.39 -6.04 10.93
C TRP A 4 3.50 -6.00 11.99
N VAL A 5 3.79 -7.15 12.61
CA VAL A 5 4.90 -7.27 13.56
C VAL A 5 6.24 -7.17 12.81
N GLU A 6 6.35 -7.75 11.62
CA GLU A 6 7.52 -7.61 10.73
C GLU A 6 7.68 -6.18 10.22
N TYR A 7 6.58 -5.54 9.83
CA TYR A 7 6.56 -4.12 9.43
C TYR A 7 7.11 -3.23 10.56
N ARG A 8 6.66 -3.43 11.80
CA ARG A 8 7.17 -2.66 12.96
C ARG A 8 8.64 -2.93 13.27
N GLN A 9 9.17 -4.09 12.87
CA GLN A 9 10.60 -4.41 12.98
C GLN A 9 11.43 -3.85 11.82
N GLY A 10 10.83 -3.13 10.87
CA GLY A 10 11.51 -2.63 9.67
C GLY A 10 11.75 -3.70 8.59
N LYS A 11 11.21 -4.91 8.78
CA LYS A 11 11.35 -6.03 7.84
C LYS A 11 10.29 -5.93 6.73
N PHE A 12 10.31 -4.81 6.01
CA PHE A 12 9.23 -4.46 5.07
C PHE A 12 9.10 -5.45 3.90
N GLU A 13 10.20 -6.02 3.41
CA GLU A 13 10.14 -7.02 2.32
C GLU A 13 9.47 -8.33 2.76
N GLN A 14 9.77 -8.80 3.97
CA GLN A 14 9.14 -9.99 4.55
C GLN A 14 7.65 -9.73 4.85
N ALA A 15 7.35 -8.57 5.43
CA ALA A 15 5.97 -8.13 5.65
C ALA A 15 5.19 -8.09 4.33
N LEU A 16 5.80 -7.60 3.25
CA LEU A 16 5.19 -7.53 1.94
C LEU A 16 4.86 -8.92 1.39
N GLU A 17 5.81 -9.86 1.49
CA GLU A 17 5.58 -11.24 1.04
C GLU A 17 4.44 -11.90 1.82
N ASN A 18 4.43 -11.76 3.14
CA ASN A 18 3.36 -12.30 3.98
C ASN A 18 2.00 -11.67 3.68
N LEU A 19 1.93 -10.36 3.46
CA LEU A 19 0.69 -9.69 3.06
C LEU A 19 0.19 -10.15 1.70
N LYS A 20 1.08 -10.34 0.72
CA LYS A 20 0.70 -10.88 -0.61
C LYS A 20 0.14 -12.29 -0.52
N ARG A 21 0.80 -13.16 0.25
CA ARG A 21 0.30 -14.51 0.53
C ARG A 21 -1.05 -14.45 1.24
N ALA A 22 -1.23 -13.53 2.18
CA ALA A 22 -2.52 -13.35 2.85
C ALA A 22 -3.62 -12.99 1.84
N VAL A 23 -3.40 -12.02 0.95
CA VAL A 23 -4.38 -11.67 -0.10
C VAL A 23 -4.74 -12.86 -0.99
N GLN A 24 -3.77 -13.71 -1.35
CA GLN A 24 -4.02 -14.89 -2.18
C GLN A 24 -4.80 -16.00 -1.47
N ASN A 25 -4.67 -16.11 -0.16
CA ASN A 25 -5.32 -17.17 0.63
C ASN A 25 -6.66 -16.73 1.23
N LEU A 26 -6.97 -15.44 1.19
CA LEU A 26 -8.24 -14.95 1.71
C LEU A 26 -9.38 -15.29 0.74
N PRO A 27 -10.50 -15.82 1.25
CA PRO A 27 -11.66 -16.15 0.41
C PRO A 27 -12.36 -14.89 -0.12
N ARG A 28 -12.12 -13.73 0.50
CA ARG A 28 -12.60 -12.42 0.07
C ARG A 28 -11.53 -11.37 0.26
N GLU A 29 -11.55 -10.38 -0.60
CA GLU A 29 -10.68 -9.23 -0.51
C GLU A 29 -10.95 -8.45 0.79
N ASP A 30 -9.90 -8.16 1.56
CA ASP A 30 -10.00 -7.47 2.85
C ASP A 30 -9.35 -6.07 2.75
N PRO A 31 -10.10 -4.97 2.94
CA PRO A 31 -9.57 -3.61 2.86
C PRO A 31 -8.40 -3.36 3.81
N VAL A 32 -8.37 -4.01 4.99
CA VAL A 32 -7.30 -3.84 5.98
C VAL A 32 -5.97 -4.41 5.47
N VAL A 33 -6.02 -5.53 4.75
CA VAL A 33 -4.81 -6.14 4.17
C VAL A 33 -4.26 -5.28 3.05
N PHE A 34 -5.13 -4.70 2.21
CA PHE A 34 -4.72 -3.76 1.17
C PHE A 34 -4.17 -2.45 1.76
N ASP A 35 -4.70 -1.97 2.88
CA ASP A 35 -4.15 -0.81 3.59
C ASP A 35 -2.71 -1.09 4.07
N HIS A 36 -2.49 -2.23 4.70
CA HIS A 36 -1.16 -2.65 5.13
C HIS A 36 -0.19 -2.88 3.96
N LEU A 37 -0.67 -3.39 2.83
CA LEU A 37 0.13 -3.47 1.61
C LEU A 37 0.58 -2.08 1.16
N GLY A 38 -0.33 -1.11 1.14
CA GLY A 38 -0.02 0.26 0.76
C GLY A 38 1.03 0.89 1.69
N ASP A 39 0.86 0.75 3.01
CA ASP A 39 1.83 1.24 3.99
C ASP A 39 3.20 0.58 3.82
N THR A 40 3.23 -0.74 3.58
CA THR A 40 4.47 -1.50 3.37
C THR A 40 5.17 -1.09 2.07
N TYR A 41 4.44 -0.91 0.97
CA TYR A 41 4.99 -0.41 -0.28
C TYR A 41 5.55 1.01 -0.14
N SER A 42 4.87 1.88 0.61
CA SER A 42 5.34 3.23 0.89
C SER A 42 6.68 3.22 1.64
N LYS A 43 6.83 2.34 2.65
CA LYS A 43 8.11 2.14 3.35
C LYS A 43 9.23 1.59 2.48
N LEU A 44 8.89 0.81 1.46
CA LEU A 44 9.83 0.31 0.44
C LEU A 44 10.11 1.32 -0.67
N ASN A 45 9.64 2.57 -0.55
CA ASN A 45 9.75 3.61 -1.58
C ASN A 45 9.08 3.25 -2.92
N ARG A 46 8.14 2.29 -2.91
CA ARG A 46 7.39 1.82 -4.09
C ARG A 46 6.05 2.53 -4.19
N MET A 47 6.11 3.84 -4.42
CA MET A 47 4.96 4.72 -4.22
C MET A 47 3.78 4.43 -5.15
N SER A 48 4.04 4.06 -6.42
CA SER A 48 2.98 3.71 -7.36
C SER A 48 2.14 2.53 -6.85
N GLN A 49 2.83 1.47 -6.38
CA GLN A 49 2.18 0.28 -5.83
C GLN A 49 1.46 0.56 -4.50
N ALA A 50 2.00 1.49 -3.70
CA ALA A 50 1.35 1.94 -2.47
C ALA A 50 -0.02 2.58 -2.76
N ILE A 51 -0.06 3.48 -3.74
CA ILE A 51 -1.28 4.16 -4.17
C ILE A 51 -2.29 3.16 -4.71
N GLU A 52 -1.88 2.22 -5.56
CA GLU A 52 -2.78 1.18 -6.10
C GLU A 52 -3.40 0.33 -4.98
N ALA A 53 -2.59 -0.07 -3.99
CA ALA A 53 -3.07 -0.84 -2.85
C ALA A 53 -4.06 -0.05 -1.99
N TRP A 54 -3.77 1.21 -1.65
CA TRP A 54 -4.71 2.05 -0.91
C TRP A 54 -5.98 2.36 -1.69
N GLN A 55 -5.90 2.53 -3.01
CA GLN A 55 -7.08 2.71 -3.86
C GLN A 55 -7.97 1.47 -3.82
N LYS A 56 -7.37 0.27 -3.88
CA LYS A 56 -8.12 -0.98 -3.76
C LYS A 56 -8.76 -1.13 -2.38
N ALA A 57 -8.02 -0.81 -1.31
CA ALA A 57 -8.57 -0.75 0.04
C ALA A 57 -9.77 0.22 0.13
N HIS A 58 -9.68 1.39 -0.50
CA HIS A 58 -10.72 2.41 -0.48
C HIS A 58 -11.95 2.00 -1.30
N THR A 59 -11.78 1.25 -2.39
CA THR A 59 -12.90 0.68 -3.14
C THR A 59 -13.66 -0.35 -2.31
N LEU A 60 -12.95 -1.15 -1.50
CA LEU A 60 -13.54 -2.16 -0.62
C LEU A 60 -14.17 -1.55 0.64
N ASP A 61 -13.58 -0.47 1.17
CA ASP A 61 -14.11 0.31 2.29
C ASP A 61 -14.00 1.83 2.02
N PRO A 62 -14.98 2.41 1.32
CA PRO A 62 -15.00 3.85 1.02
C PRO A 62 -15.33 4.71 2.25
N SER A 63 -15.73 4.11 3.37
CA SER A 63 -16.01 4.86 4.61
C SER A 63 -14.72 5.25 5.34
N ASN A 64 -13.61 4.58 5.03
CA ASN A 64 -12.32 4.85 5.62
C ASN A 64 -11.64 6.08 5.00
N LYS A 65 -11.97 7.24 5.55
CA LYS A 65 -11.40 8.54 5.16
C LYS A 65 -9.87 8.61 5.24
N ALA A 66 -9.24 7.76 6.05
CA ALA A 66 -7.78 7.73 6.15
C ALA A 66 -7.13 7.27 4.85
N LEU A 67 -7.76 6.34 4.11
CA LEU A 67 -7.26 5.85 2.83
C LEU A 67 -7.22 6.96 1.77
N ALA A 68 -8.29 7.76 1.69
CA ALA A 68 -8.35 8.90 0.77
C ALA A 68 -7.23 9.92 1.08
N ALA A 69 -7.01 10.22 2.36
CA ALA A 69 -5.93 11.12 2.79
C ALA A 69 -4.53 10.57 2.45
N LYS A 70 -4.31 9.26 2.64
CA LYS A 70 -3.04 8.60 2.26
C LYS A 70 -2.79 8.70 0.75
N ILE A 71 -3.80 8.41 -0.08
CA ILE A 71 -3.70 8.49 -1.54
C ILE A 71 -3.35 9.91 -2.00
N ASP A 72 -4.07 10.92 -1.51
CA ASP A 72 -3.86 12.32 -1.90
C ASP A 72 -2.48 12.85 -1.48
N SER A 73 -2.10 12.60 -0.22
CA SER A 73 -0.81 13.01 0.34
C SER A 73 0.38 12.45 -0.43
N HIS A 74 0.25 11.24 -0.99
CA HIS A 74 1.33 10.59 -1.72
C HIS A 74 1.29 10.90 -3.22
N LYS A 75 0.11 11.12 -3.82
CA LYS A 75 0.00 11.62 -5.20
C LYS A 75 0.69 12.97 -5.37
N THR A 76 0.42 13.91 -4.47
CA THR A 76 1.06 15.24 -4.49
C THR A 76 2.57 15.18 -4.34
N LYS A 77 3.08 14.19 -3.57
CA LYS A 77 4.51 13.95 -3.39
C LYS A 77 5.15 13.37 -4.66
N VAL A 78 4.50 12.42 -5.32
CA VAL A 78 4.95 11.85 -6.61
C VAL A 78 5.01 12.94 -7.69
N SER A 79 4.01 13.83 -7.76
CA SER A 79 3.99 14.97 -8.70
C SER A 79 5.16 15.94 -8.50
N LYS A 80 5.69 16.04 -7.28
CA LYS A 80 6.83 16.93 -6.94
C LYS A 80 8.20 16.24 -7.03
N THR A 81 8.28 14.91 -7.12
CA THR A 81 9.55 14.15 -7.10
C THR A 81 9.83 13.32 -8.34
N GLN A 82 8.93 13.28 -9.33
CA GLN A 82 9.24 12.75 -10.66
C GLN A 82 9.28 13.91 -11.68
N PRO A 83 10.46 14.36 -12.16
CA PRO A 83 10.50 14.85 -13.52
C PRO A 83 10.09 13.69 -14.42
N ALA A 84 9.22 13.97 -15.39
CA ALA A 84 8.76 13.02 -16.40
C ALA A 84 9.92 12.18 -16.95
N GLY A 85 10.06 10.96 -16.43
CA GLY A 85 11.08 10.00 -16.82
C GLY A 85 10.52 9.07 -17.87
N ALA A 86 10.59 9.55 -19.12
CA ALA A 86 10.83 8.81 -20.35
C ALA A 86 10.30 7.36 -20.44
N LYS A 87 9.37 7.14 -21.37
CA LYS A 87 9.45 5.94 -22.22
C LYS A 87 9.86 6.40 -23.63
N PRO A 88 10.75 5.64 -24.31
CA PRO A 88 11.24 5.96 -25.65
C PRO A 88 10.13 5.97 -26.71
#